data_AF-A0A1V8RKL5-F1
#
_entry.id   AF-A0A1V8RKL5-F1
#
_cell.length_a   1.000
_cell.length_b   1.000
_cell.length_c   1.000
_cell.angle_alpha   90.00
_cell.angle_beta   90.00
_cell.angle_gamma   90.00
#
_symmetry.space_group_name_H-M   'P 1'
#
loop_
_entity.id
_entity.type
_entity.pdbx_description
1 polymer ?
#
loop_
_entity_poly.entity_id
_entity_poly.type
_entity_poly.pdbx_seq_one_letter_code
_entity_poly.pdbx_strand_id
1 'polypeptide(L)'
;MSELSERFETHDPGEKKVAEKIRCDACPVMCYIAEGRTGACDRYGNQDGCIVRCDPLTILDHAADNGSALVPFAAQGEEWSGELVNTGRRFVSAIGAGTTYPDYKPAPFIVSQEVEGVDLVTVVTEGIFSYCGVKVKVDTDRHIGDETAIVRAEGEVVGHVTTGEYGSQMLSLGGVLHLTGGSKAEGRATCDALLNLCNRKPVELAIDGGETVVVQAGQPPVIGGKTEQRMRVGCGSATIGMFAAQWRGLVDEVVVVDDHITGVVSEHQAGKVLGWDDTGIKIIGRRSTPGRYFKVSEPGLGWGGTTISDPLSILGEWNPNKGARAGLSLLMVSTTGEQFAYFELDENLKPVEKPFPARLNKSVELIEENCEPALCTVLFVGGAGGSLRAGVTENPVNLTRSVQGLKTYVTVGGAPTYVWPGGGITLMVDVMRVPQGAFGYVPTPALVAPIEFTMRRGDYVRLGGYESEIRSVEDVLARGGEYLNPRRMEPAENIWPPLAQLRRPGSTP
;
A
#
# COMPACT_ATOMS: atom_id res chain seq x y z
N MET A 1 53.60 -31.86 -33.23
CA MET A 1 53.48 -30.96 -32.08
C MET A 1 52.25 -30.10 -32.30
N SER A 2 51.19 -30.40 -31.56
CA SER A 2 49.98 -29.58 -31.44
C SER A 2 49.71 -29.52 -29.95
N GLU A 3 50.07 -28.40 -29.33
CA GLU A 3 49.96 -28.09 -27.90
C GLU A 3 48.50 -27.94 -27.43
N LEU A 4 47.64 -28.91 -27.76
CA LEU A 4 46.20 -28.86 -27.45
C LEU A 4 45.66 -30.15 -26.81
N SER A 5 46.52 -31.12 -26.48
CA SER A 5 46.12 -32.40 -25.87
C SER A 5 46.43 -32.55 -24.37
N GLU A 6 46.92 -31.51 -23.68
CA GLU A 6 47.37 -31.61 -22.27
C GLU A 6 46.65 -30.67 -21.28
N ARG A 7 45.35 -30.38 -21.48
CA ARG A 7 44.58 -29.58 -20.48
C ARG A 7 43.22 -30.13 -20.07
N PHE A 8 43.03 -31.43 -20.16
CA PHE A 8 41.94 -32.11 -19.46
C PHE A 8 42.49 -33.28 -18.67
N GLU A 9 43.21 -32.99 -17.58
CA GLU A 9 43.21 -33.89 -16.44
C GLU A 9 41.75 -33.97 -15.96
N THR A 10 41.11 -35.08 -16.31
CA THR A 10 39.86 -35.49 -15.69
C THR A 10 40.15 -35.68 -14.20
N HIS A 11 39.85 -34.65 -13.41
CA HIS A 11 39.63 -34.84 -11.98
C HIS A 11 38.60 -35.97 -11.87
N ASP A 12 38.98 -37.06 -11.21
CA ASP A 12 38.04 -38.04 -10.71
C ASP A 12 37.04 -37.25 -9.85
N PRO A 13 35.76 -37.11 -10.24
CA PRO A 13 34.79 -36.39 -9.44
C PRO A 13 34.50 -37.35 -8.29
N GLY A 14 35.38 -37.32 -7.27
CA GLY A 14 35.34 -38.21 -6.12
C GLY A 14 33.91 -38.35 -5.65
N GLU A 15 33.55 -39.57 -5.20
CA GLU A 15 32.18 -40.01 -4.92
C GLU A 15 31.19 -38.85 -4.82
N LYS A 16 30.27 -38.75 -5.79
CA LYS A 16 29.06 -37.94 -5.62
C LYS A 16 28.40 -38.42 -4.32
N LYS A 17 28.71 -37.77 -3.19
CA LYS A 17 27.83 -37.73 -2.04
C LYS A 17 26.56 -37.15 -2.61
N VAL A 18 25.61 -38.02 -2.94
CA VAL A 18 24.24 -37.62 -3.22
C VAL A 18 23.84 -36.90 -1.96
N ALA A 19 23.90 -35.56 -1.96
CA ALA A 19 23.43 -34.77 -0.84
C ALA A 19 22.04 -35.31 -0.52
N GLU A 20 21.84 -35.83 0.69
CA GLU A 20 20.58 -36.47 1.05
C GLU A 20 19.48 -35.43 0.82
N LYS A 21 18.65 -35.70 -0.19
CA LYS A 21 17.55 -34.81 -0.57
C LYS A 21 16.31 -35.30 0.13
N ILE A 22 15.69 -34.41 0.89
CA ILE A 22 14.36 -34.67 1.45
C ILE A 22 13.30 -34.10 0.53
N ARG A 23 12.13 -34.73 0.50
CA ARG A 23 10.96 -34.21 -0.22
C ARG A 23 10.17 -33.33 0.75
N CYS A 24 10.08 -32.04 0.44
CA CYS A 24 9.25 -31.11 1.21
C CYS A 24 7.77 -31.40 0.97
N ASP A 25 6.95 -31.35 2.02
CA ASP A 25 5.51 -31.58 1.97
C ASP A 25 4.67 -30.35 2.35
N ALA A 26 5.32 -29.21 2.59
CA ALA A 26 4.67 -27.98 3.04
C ALA A 26 3.85 -27.23 1.96
N CYS A 27 3.90 -27.68 0.69
CA CYS A 27 3.10 -27.12 -0.40
C CYS A 27 2.93 -28.12 -1.58
N PRO A 28 2.00 -27.86 -2.53
CA PRO A 28 1.71 -28.76 -3.65
C PRO A 28 2.89 -29.06 -4.58
N VAL A 29 3.91 -28.19 -4.61
CA VAL A 29 5.10 -28.38 -5.47
C VAL A 29 5.91 -29.59 -5.04
N MET A 30 5.91 -29.90 -3.73
CA MET A 30 6.63 -31.02 -3.13
C MET A 30 8.09 -31.16 -3.63
N CYS A 31 8.85 -30.05 -3.60
CA CYS A 31 10.21 -30.02 -4.13
C CYS A 31 11.21 -30.84 -3.29
N TYR A 32 12.30 -31.27 -3.93
CA TYR A 32 13.40 -31.95 -3.25
C TYR A 32 14.47 -30.96 -2.81
N ILE A 33 14.80 -30.94 -1.53
CA ILE A 33 15.72 -29.98 -0.91
C ILE A 33 17.00 -30.72 -0.49
N ALA A 34 18.15 -30.30 -1.02
CA ALA A 34 19.45 -30.83 -0.60
C ALA A 34 19.85 -30.26 0.76
N GLU A 35 20.61 -31.03 1.53
CA GLU A 35 21.17 -30.61 2.83
C GLU A 35 21.81 -29.20 2.77
N GLY A 36 21.48 -28.34 3.74
CA GLY A 36 21.97 -26.97 3.83
C GLY A 36 21.42 -26.00 2.77
N ARG A 37 20.38 -26.38 2.02
CA ARG A 37 19.75 -25.55 0.98
C ARG A 37 18.30 -25.21 1.33
N THR A 38 17.77 -24.19 0.69
CA THR A 38 16.35 -23.86 0.68
C THR A 38 15.62 -24.55 -0.48
N GLY A 39 14.33 -24.80 -0.29
CA GLY A 39 13.42 -25.24 -1.34
C GLY A 39 13.08 -24.08 -2.29
N ALA A 40 12.34 -24.39 -3.35
CA ALA A 40 12.08 -23.43 -4.44
C ALA A 40 11.29 -22.16 -4.04
N CYS A 41 10.68 -22.14 -2.85
CA CYS A 41 9.98 -20.98 -2.29
C CYS A 41 10.83 -20.18 -1.28
N ASP A 42 12.06 -20.60 -0.99
CA ASP A 42 12.97 -20.08 0.05
C ASP A 42 12.46 -20.14 1.51
N ARG A 43 11.17 -20.42 1.72
CA ARG A 43 10.54 -20.53 3.05
C ARG A 43 10.92 -21.76 3.87
N TYR A 44 11.30 -22.86 3.21
CA TYR A 44 11.63 -24.12 3.87
C TYR A 44 13.03 -24.57 3.43
N GLY A 45 13.80 -25.15 4.35
CA GLY A 45 15.12 -25.69 4.10
C GLY A 45 15.28 -27.13 4.59
N ASN A 46 16.39 -27.75 4.23
CA ASN A 46 16.82 -29.05 4.76
C ASN A 46 18.01 -28.83 5.70
N GLN A 47 17.84 -29.19 6.97
CA GLN A 47 18.92 -29.21 7.95
C GLN A 47 18.86 -30.54 8.70
N ASP A 48 19.98 -31.26 8.71
CA ASP A 48 20.13 -32.57 9.35
C ASP A 48 19.04 -33.57 8.91
N GLY A 49 18.69 -33.55 7.61
CA GLY A 49 17.64 -34.41 7.05
C GLY A 49 16.21 -34.06 7.49
N CYS A 50 16.00 -32.89 8.11
CA CYS A 50 14.70 -32.41 8.56
C CYS A 50 14.26 -31.15 7.80
N ILE A 51 12.95 -31.03 7.56
CA ILE A 51 12.37 -29.80 7.00
C ILE A 51 12.35 -28.73 8.09
N VAL A 52 13.01 -27.60 7.84
CA VAL A 52 13.06 -26.44 8.74
C VAL A 52 12.36 -25.26 8.08
N ARG A 53 11.54 -24.53 8.84
CA ARG A 53 11.00 -23.23 8.39
C ARG A 53 12.09 -22.17 8.57
N CYS A 54 12.44 -21.50 7.48
CA CYS A 54 13.54 -20.53 7.45
C CYS A 54 13.23 -19.25 8.23
N ASP A 55 11.99 -18.75 8.15
CA ASP A 55 11.58 -17.55 8.87
C ASP A 55 11.12 -17.92 10.28
N PRO A 56 11.47 -17.10 11.30
CA PRO A 56 11.06 -17.36 12.66
C PRO A 56 9.55 -17.20 12.83
N LEU A 57 8.95 -18.04 13.69
CA LEU A 57 7.62 -17.78 14.22
C LEU A 57 7.67 -16.47 15.00
N THR A 58 6.90 -15.50 14.55
CA THR A 58 6.85 -14.18 15.17
C THR A 58 5.81 -14.16 16.28
N ILE A 59 6.24 -13.74 17.47
CA ILE A 59 5.37 -13.54 18.62
C ILE A 59 5.37 -12.04 18.91
N LEU A 60 4.22 -11.43 18.74
CA LEU A 60 4.03 -10.00 18.97
C LEU A 60 3.82 -9.77 20.47
N ASP A 61 4.58 -8.86 21.05
CA ASP A 61 4.41 -8.41 22.43
C ASP A 61 3.66 -7.08 22.44
N HIS A 62 2.42 -7.09 22.92
CA HIS A 62 1.63 -5.87 23.10
C HIS A 62 2.01 -5.23 24.43
N ALA A 63 3.04 -4.39 24.40
CA ALA A 63 3.31 -3.47 25.49
C ALA A 63 2.05 -2.63 25.76
N ALA A 64 1.61 -2.57 27.02
CA ALA A 64 0.39 -1.89 27.41
C ALA A 64 0.30 -0.46 26.83
N ASP A 65 -0.90 -0.07 26.42
CA ASP A 65 -1.34 1.15 25.69
C ASP A 65 -0.90 2.54 26.25
N ASN A 66 0.14 2.64 27.07
CA ASN A 66 0.55 3.86 27.80
C ASN A 66 1.96 4.39 27.44
N GLY A 67 2.44 4.20 26.22
CA GLY A 67 3.61 4.95 25.71
C GLY A 67 4.95 4.63 26.37
N SER A 68 5.08 3.52 27.09
CA SER A 68 6.37 3.06 27.59
C SER A 68 7.13 2.33 26.48
N ALA A 69 8.18 2.97 25.96
CA ALA A 69 9.18 2.32 25.13
C ALA A 69 9.73 1.09 25.86
N LEU A 70 9.77 -0.06 25.17
CA LEU A 70 10.48 -1.24 25.66
C LEU A 70 11.96 -0.86 25.81
N VAL A 71 12.43 -0.84 27.04
CA VAL A 71 13.85 -0.61 27.35
C VAL A 71 14.64 -1.76 26.70
N PRO A 72 15.60 -1.47 25.80
CA PRO A 72 16.49 -2.51 25.27
C PRO A 72 17.15 -3.23 26.44
N PHE A 73 17.22 -4.57 26.37
CA PHE A 73 17.95 -5.39 27.33
C PHE A 73 19.26 -4.69 27.70
N ALA A 74 19.39 -4.34 28.99
CA ALA A 74 20.55 -3.63 29.50
C ALA A 74 21.83 -4.37 29.11
N ALA A 75 22.80 -3.60 28.62
CA ALA A 75 24.17 -4.03 28.45
C ALA A 75 24.67 -4.68 29.75
N GLN A 76 25.51 -5.72 29.61
CA GLN A 76 26.10 -6.46 30.72
C GLN A 76 26.54 -5.54 31.87
N GLY A 77 25.89 -5.63 33.04
CA GLY A 77 26.41 -5.01 34.26
C GLY A 77 25.41 -4.42 35.26
N GLU A 78 24.13 -4.25 34.94
CA GLU A 78 23.14 -3.74 35.91
C GLU A 78 22.29 -4.88 36.52
N GLU A 79 22.32 -4.99 37.86
CA GLU A 79 21.45 -5.91 38.61
C GLU A 79 19.99 -5.48 38.48
N TRP A 80 19.20 -6.36 37.87
CA TRP A 80 17.76 -6.20 37.70
C TRP A 80 17.04 -6.11 39.06
N SER A 81 16.23 -5.07 39.25
CA SER A 81 15.58 -4.69 40.51
C SER A 81 14.35 -5.52 40.91
N GLY A 82 14.03 -6.60 40.18
CA GLY A 82 12.92 -7.50 40.51
C GLY A 82 11.52 -6.93 40.23
N GLU A 83 11.39 -5.83 39.50
CA GLU A 83 10.08 -5.37 39.02
C GLU A 83 9.55 -6.30 37.89
N LEU A 84 8.29 -6.75 38.05
CA LEU A 84 7.57 -7.53 37.04
C LEU A 84 7.32 -6.66 35.81
N VAL A 85 8.07 -6.92 34.73
CA VAL A 85 7.69 -6.46 33.40
C VAL A 85 6.30 -7.03 33.10
N ASN A 86 5.30 -6.18 32.91
CA ASN A 86 3.96 -6.59 32.50
C ASN A 86 4.04 -7.17 31.07
N THR A 87 4.23 -8.48 30.99
CA THR A 87 4.42 -9.34 29.81
C THR A 87 3.10 -9.99 29.35
N GLY A 88 1.96 -9.47 29.81
CA GLY A 88 0.71 -10.22 29.86
C GLY A 88 -0.03 -10.45 28.53
N ARG A 89 0.42 -9.88 27.40
CA ARG A 89 -0.33 -9.93 26.13
C ARG A 89 0.57 -10.27 24.94
N ARG A 90 1.02 -11.53 24.91
CA ARG A 90 1.74 -12.11 23.78
C ARG A 90 0.76 -12.66 22.75
N PHE A 91 0.95 -12.33 21.48
CA PHE A 91 0.20 -12.87 20.35
C PHE A 91 1.10 -13.70 19.45
N VAL A 92 0.67 -14.91 19.13
CA VAL A 92 1.31 -15.72 18.09
C VAL A 92 0.81 -15.26 16.73
N SER A 93 1.67 -14.57 15.97
CA SER A 93 1.39 -14.13 14.59
C SER A 93 1.59 -15.29 13.60
N ALA A 94 0.94 -15.21 12.45
CA ALA A 94 1.11 -16.21 11.38
C ALA A 94 2.43 -16.07 10.61
N ILE A 95 3.22 -15.04 10.86
CA ILE A 95 4.54 -14.89 10.23
C ILE A 95 5.44 -16.03 10.70
N GLY A 96 5.90 -16.87 9.77
CA GLY A 96 6.72 -18.04 10.09
C GLY A 96 5.94 -19.23 10.68
N ALA A 97 4.61 -19.21 10.64
CA ALA A 97 3.78 -20.28 11.18
C ALA A 97 3.74 -21.54 10.30
N GLY A 98 4.06 -21.42 9.01
CA GLY A 98 3.85 -22.50 8.05
C GLY A 98 2.41 -22.56 7.55
N THR A 99 2.09 -23.57 6.74
CA THR A 99 0.83 -23.67 5.99
C THR A 99 -0.05 -24.82 6.49
N THR A 100 -1.34 -24.78 6.14
CA THR A 100 -2.28 -25.89 6.33
C THR A 100 -2.15 -26.99 5.27
N TYR A 101 -1.10 -27.01 4.44
CA TYR A 101 -1.02 -27.96 3.32
C TYR A 101 -0.46 -29.33 3.76
N PRO A 102 -1.00 -30.46 3.27
CA PRO A 102 -2.23 -30.58 2.47
C PRO A 102 -3.50 -30.21 3.26
N ASP A 103 -4.42 -29.53 2.59
CA ASP A 103 -5.50 -28.69 3.17
C ASP A 103 -6.56 -29.40 4.03
N TYR A 104 -6.39 -30.68 4.34
CA TYR A 104 -7.25 -31.45 5.24
C TYR A 104 -6.79 -31.40 6.70
N LYS A 105 -5.58 -30.89 6.98
CA LYS A 105 -5.06 -30.80 8.36
C LYS A 105 -5.41 -29.45 9.01
N PRO A 106 -5.55 -29.43 10.36
CA PRO A 106 -5.71 -28.20 11.12
C PRO A 106 -4.55 -27.21 10.89
N ALA A 107 -4.78 -25.93 11.18
CA ALA A 107 -3.74 -24.91 11.12
C ALA A 107 -2.54 -25.26 12.03
N PRO A 108 -1.31 -24.90 11.65
CA PRO A 108 -0.10 -25.27 12.40
C PRO A 108 -0.13 -24.82 13.87
N PHE A 109 -0.83 -23.73 14.16
CA PHE A 109 -1.07 -23.26 15.51
C PHE A 109 -2.53 -22.86 15.70
N ILE A 110 -3.16 -23.43 16.72
CA ILE A 110 -4.44 -23.01 17.27
C ILE A 110 -4.16 -22.68 18.74
N VAL A 111 -4.11 -21.40 19.05
CA VAL A 111 -3.53 -20.92 20.32
C VAL A 111 -4.63 -20.34 21.20
N SER A 112 -4.76 -20.84 22.43
CA SER A 112 -5.62 -20.26 23.46
C SER A 112 -4.86 -19.25 24.32
N GLN A 113 -5.53 -18.15 24.64
CA GLN A 113 -5.05 -17.15 25.59
C GLN A 113 -6.23 -16.52 26.33
N GLU A 114 -6.13 -16.41 27.65
CA GLU A 114 -7.07 -15.62 28.43
C GLU A 114 -6.70 -14.13 28.33
N VAL A 115 -7.65 -13.30 27.90
CA VAL A 115 -7.51 -11.85 27.84
C VAL A 115 -8.70 -11.22 28.55
N GLU A 116 -8.45 -10.49 29.63
CA GLU A 116 -9.50 -9.80 30.43
C GLU A 116 -10.64 -10.75 30.85
N GLY A 117 -10.31 -11.97 31.28
CA GLY A 117 -11.29 -12.99 31.69
C GLY A 117 -12.05 -13.66 30.54
N VAL A 118 -11.63 -13.43 29.29
CA VAL A 118 -12.19 -14.09 28.10
C VAL A 118 -11.17 -15.07 27.52
N ASP A 119 -11.55 -16.34 27.44
CA ASP A 119 -10.77 -17.36 26.73
C ASP A 119 -10.92 -17.17 25.21
N LEU A 120 -9.85 -16.66 24.58
CA LEU A 120 -9.75 -16.44 23.16
C LEU A 120 -8.94 -17.56 22.51
N VAL A 121 -9.38 -17.98 21.33
CA VAL A 121 -8.62 -18.86 20.44
C VAL A 121 -8.24 -18.08 19.19
N THR A 122 -6.97 -18.16 18.85
CA THR A 122 -6.39 -17.64 17.60
C THR A 122 -5.93 -18.81 16.75
N VAL A 123 -6.53 -18.96 15.58
CA VAL A 123 -6.05 -19.89 14.55
C VAL A 123 -5.07 -19.15 13.64
N VAL A 124 -3.88 -19.72 13.44
CA VAL A 124 -2.72 -19.03 12.87
C VAL A 124 -2.13 -19.85 11.72
N THR A 125 -2.08 -19.26 10.51
CA THR A 125 -1.52 -19.94 9.33
C THR A 125 -1.00 -18.98 8.28
N GLU A 126 0.05 -19.37 7.56
CA GLU A 126 0.46 -18.72 6.31
C GLU A 126 -0.43 -19.24 5.18
N GLY A 127 -1.39 -18.41 4.74
CA GLY A 127 -2.30 -18.74 3.66
C GLY A 127 -1.65 -18.57 2.28
N ILE A 128 -1.85 -19.53 1.37
CA ILE A 128 -1.48 -19.40 -0.04
C ILE A 128 -2.64 -18.76 -0.79
N PHE A 129 -2.42 -17.56 -1.34
CA PHE A 129 -3.42 -16.78 -2.05
C PHE A 129 -3.12 -16.77 -3.55
N SER A 130 -3.88 -17.57 -4.31
CA SER A 130 -3.89 -17.51 -5.78
C SER A 130 -4.92 -16.51 -6.33
N TYR A 131 -5.89 -16.13 -5.49
CA TYR A 131 -6.91 -15.13 -5.79
C TYR A 131 -6.62 -13.84 -5.02
N CYS A 132 -5.52 -13.18 -5.35
CA CYS A 132 -5.10 -11.93 -4.71
C CYS A 132 -4.44 -10.97 -5.68
N GLY A 133 -4.29 -9.73 -5.22
CA GLY A 133 -3.56 -8.67 -5.88
C GLY A 133 -3.28 -7.53 -4.90
N VAL A 134 -2.82 -6.41 -5.42
CA VAL A 134 -2.73 -5.16 -4.65
C VAL A 134 -3.52 -4.06 -5.34
N LYS A 135 -4.08 -3.16 -4.52
CA LYS A 135 -4.57 -1.86 -4.96
C LYS A 135 -3.54 -0.82 -4.58
N VAL A 136 -3.14 0.00 -5.55
CA VAL A 136 -2.15 1.04 -5.36
C VAL A 136 -2.81 2.40 -5.56
N LYS A 137 -2.63 3.30 -4.59
CA LYS A 137 -2.92 4.74 -4.74
C LYS A 137 -1.59 5.45 -4.96
N VAL A 138 -1.48 6.17 -6.07
CA VAL A 138 -0.31 6.97 -6.43
C VAL A 138 -0.71 8.44 -6.31
N ASP A 139 -0.21 9.14 -5.30
CA ASP A 139 -0.52 10.57 -5.12
C ASP A 139 0.25 11.39 -6.13
N THR A 140 -0.49 12.01 -7.04
CA THR A 140 0.06 12.82 -8.13
C THR A 140 -1.06 13.56 -8.86
N ASP A 141 -0.72 14.75 -9.34
CA ASP A 141 -1.51 15.50 -10.32
C ASP A 141 -1.07 15.23 -11.76
N ARG A 142 0.02 14.49 -11.95
CA ARG A 142 0.50 14.12 -13.27
C ARG A 142 -0.38 13.02 -13.85
N HIS A 143 -0.63 13.14 -15.14
CA HIS A 143 -1.20 12.03 -15.89
C HIS A 143 -0.16 10.91 -16.03
N ILE A 144 -0.51 9.70 -15.57
CA ILE A 144 0.35 8.51 -15.68
C ILE A 144 -0.08 7.59 -16.83
N GLY A 145 -1.29 7.75 -17.35
CA GLY A 145 -1.90 6.96 -18.42
C GLY A 145 -3.41 6.91 -18.28
N ASP A 146 -4.09 6.52 -19.36
CA ASP A 146 -5.55 6.46 -19.41
C ASP A 146 -6.14 5.40 -18.47
N GLU A 147 -7.39 5.60 -18.04
CA GLU A 147 -8.13 4.54 -17.35
C GLU A 147 -8.18 3.28 -18.21
N THR A 148 -8.05 2.12 -17.57
CA THR A 148 -7.91 0.79 -18.19
C THR A 148 -6.60 0.53 -18.94
N ALA A 149 -5.69 1.51 -19.03
CA ALA A 149 -4.37 1.29 -19.62
C ALA A 149 -3.65 0.13 -18.92
N ILE A 150 -2.97 -0.68 -19.73
CA ILE A 150 -2.24 -1.86 -19.27
C ILE A 150 -1.04 -1.41 -18.44
N VAL A 151 -0.84 -2.06 -17.29
CA VAL A 151 0.34 -1.86 -16.44
C VAL A 151 1.26 -3.07 -16.58
N ARG A 152 2.54 -2.81 -16.83
CA ARG A 152 3.56 -3.83 -17.02
C ARG A 152 4.66 -3.77 -15.97
N ALA A 153 5.16 -4.94 -15.57
CA ALA A 153 6.40 -5.09 -14.83
C ALA A 153 7.30 -6.07 -15.59
N GLU A 154 8.57 -5.73 -15.78
CA GLU A 154 9.52 -6.54 -16.57
C GLU A 154 9.01 -6.88 -17.99
N GLY A 155 8.18 -5.99 -18.57
CA GLY A 155 7.57 -6.16 -19.89
C GLY A 155 6.28 -6.99 -19.92
N GLU A 156 5.99 -7.75 -18.85
CA GLU A 156 4.80 -8.59 -18.72
C GLU A 156 3.60 -7.79 -18.20
N VAL A 157 2.39 -8.18 -18.60
CA VAL A 157 1.14 -7.55 -18.16
C VAL A 157 0.82 -8.00 -16.74
N VAL A 158 0.80 -7.06 -15.78
CA VAL A 158 0.56 -7.38 -14.37
C VAL A 158 -0.69 -6.71 -13.79
N GLY A 159 -1.36 -5.84 -14.56
CA GLY A 159 -2.55 -5.14 -14.10
C GLY A 159 -2.98 -4.02 -15.04
N HIS A 160 -3.71 -3.05 -14.49
CA HIS A 160 -4.19 -1.87 -15.22
C HIS A 160 -4.36 -0.63 -14.32
N VAL A 161 -4.36 0.55 -14.95
CA VAL A 161 -4.82 1.80 -14.35
C VAL A 161 -6.33 1.68 -14.12
N THR A 162 -6.78 1.87 -12.90
CA THR A 162 -8.19 1.74 -12.52
C THR A 162 -8.95 3.03 -12.76
N THR A 163 -8.62 4.10 -12.04
CA THR A 163 -9.30 5.39 -12.12
C THR A 163 -8.46 6.50 -11.48
N GLY A 164 -8.79 7.75 -11.80
CA GLY A 164 -8.29 8.92 -11.07
C GLY A 164 -9.23 9.29 -9.93
N GLU A 165 -8.70 9.41 -8.71
CA GLU A 165 -9.43 9.97 -7.57
C GLU A 165 -8.73 11.23 -7.07
N TYR A 166 -9.26 11.85 -6.02
CA TYR A 166 -8.79 13.13 -5.49
C TYR A 166 -7.27 13.16 -5.33
N GLY A 167 -6.58 13.90 -6.22
CA GLY A 167 -5.11 14.05 -6.26
C GLY A 167 -4.31 12.76 -6.42
N SER A 168 -4.92 11.69 -6.95
CA SER A 168 -4.27 10.39 -7.05
C SER A 168 -4.71 9.59 -8.27
N GLN A 169 -3.82 8.72 -8.73
CA GLN A 169 -4.09 7.72 -9.76
C GLN A 169 -4.09 6.32 -9.12
N MET A 170 -5.09 5.51 -9.44
CA MET A 170 -5.29 4.19 -8.83
C MET A 170 -4.85 3.07 -9.78
N LEU A 171 -4.10 2.09 -9.28
CA LEU A 171 -3.72 0.90 -10.03
C LEU A 171 -4.30 -0.36 -9.38
N SER A 172 -4.66 -1.33 -10.23
CA SER A 172 -5.03 -2.68 -9.82
C SER A 172 -4.03 -3.66 -10.40
N LEU A 173 -3.20 -4.26 -9.54
CA LEU A 173 -2.16 -5.20 -9.93
C LEU A 173 -2.47 -6.60 -9.39
N GLY A 174 -2.13 -7.63 -10.15
CA GLY A 174 -2.39 -9.03 -9.81
C GLY A 174 -3.80 -9.49 -10.13
N GLY A 175 -4.22 -10.56 -9.48
CA GLY A 175 -5.45 -11.30 -9.78
C GLY A 175 -5.15 -12.67 -10.39
N VAL A 176 -6.15 -13.55 -10.36
CA VAL A 176 -6.00 -14.97 -10.75
C VAL A 176 -5.52 -15.13 -12.20
N LEU A 177 -5.95 -14.24 -13.10
CA LEU A 177 -5.57 -14.28 -14.51
C LEU A 177 -4.08 -14.01 -14.68
N HIS A 178 -3.56 -12.97 -14.03
CA HIS A 178 -2.14 -12.61 -14.13
C HIS A 178 -1.24 -13.60 -13.37
N LEU A 179 -1.67 -14.10 -12.20
CA LEU A 179 -0.89 -15.06 -11.42
C LEU A 179 -0.85 -16.47 -12.06
N THR A 180 -1.98 -16.94 -12.58
CA THR A 180 -2.14 -18.37 -12.96
C THR A 180 -2.82 -18.62 -14.29
N GLY A 181 -3.51 -17.63 -14.87
CA GLY A 181 -4.25 -17.79 -16.13
C GLY A 181 -3.42 -17.46 -17.38
N GLY A 182 -2.36 -16.67 -17.23
CA GLY A 182 -1.49 -16.20 -18.29
C GLY A 182 -0.28 -17.09 -18.57
N SER A 183 0.79 -16.47 -19.06
CA SER A 183 2.06 -17.16 -19.31
C SER A 183 2.83 -17.44 -18.01
N LYS A 184 3.81 -18.35 -18.04
CA LYS A 184 4.71 -18.56 -16.88
C LYS A 184 5.54 -17.32 -16.56
N ALA A 185 5.93 -16.55 -17.58
CA ALA A 185 6.69 -15.31 -17.41
C ALA A 185 5.79 -14.25 -16.74
N GLU A 186 4.56 -14.11 -17.21
CA GLU A 186 3.54 -13.21 -16.65
C GLU A 186 3.25 -13.51 -15.18
N GLY A 187 3.01 -14.79 -14.85
CA GLY A 187 2.76 -15.22 -13.47
C GLY A 187 3.94 -14.93 -12.54
N ARG A 188 5.18 -15.11 -13.04
CA ARG A 188 6.39 -14.80 -12.28
C ARG A 188 6.56 -13.30 -12.05
N ALA A 189 6.53 -12.50 -13.11
CA ALA A 189 6.67 -11.04 -13.03
C ALA A 189 5.57 -10.43 -12.14
N THR A 190 4.33 -10.92 -12.27
CA THR A 190 3.22 -10.52 -11.40
C THR A 190 3.52 -10.87 -9.94
N CYS A 191 3.87 -12.13 -9.65
CA CYS A 191 4.13 -12.56 -8.28
C CYS A 191 5.30 -11.79 -7.65
N ASP A 192 6.39 -11.56 -8.40
CA ASP A 192 7.56 -10.81 -7.94
C ASP A 192 7.21 -9.34 -7.67
N ALA A 193 6.45 -8.68 -8.56
CA ALA A 193 5.97 -7.32 -8.34
C ALA A 193 5.08 -7.22 -7.09
N LEU A 194 4.10 -8.12 -6.93
CA LEU A 194 3.23 -8.14 -5.76
C LEU A 194 4.01 -8.40 -4.47
N LEU A 195 4.95 -9.35 -4.48
CA LEU A 195 5.78 -9.69 -3.32
C LEU A 195 6.66 -8.51 -2.89
N ASN A 196 7.26 -7.81 -3.84
CA ASN A 196 8.07 -6.63 -3.58
C ASN A 196 7.21 -5.51 -2.97
N LEU A 197 6.06 -5.20 -3.57
CA LEU A 197 5.16 -4.16 -3.05
C LEU A 197 4.62 -4.50 -1.65
N CYS A 198 4.20 -5.74 -1.42
CA CYS A 198 3.71 -6.18 -0.09
C CYS A 198 4.81 -6.16 0.98
N ASN A 199 6.07 -6.34 0.58
CA ASN A 199 7.23 -6.23 1.47
C ASN A 199 7.91 -4.84 1.42
N ARG A 200 7.19 -3.81 0.96
CA ARG A 200 7.59 -2.39 0.96
C ARG A 200 8.85 -2.08 0.14
N LYS A 201 9.12 -2.88 -0.88
CA LYS A 201 10.19 -2.66 -1.86
C LYS A 201 9.67 -1.89 -3.08
N PRO A 202 10.51 -1.07 -3.73
CA PRO A 202 10.10 -0.36 -4.93
C PRO A 202 9.88 -1.31 -6.11
N VAL A 203 8.91 -0.99 -6.95
CA VAL A 203 8.63 -1.66 -8.23
C VAL A 203 8.47 -0.61 -9.31
N GLU A 204 9.23 -0.76 -10.40
CA GLU A 204 9.06 0.02 -11.62
C GLU A 204 7.94 -0.57 -12.48
N LEU A 205 7.00 0.27 -12.88
CA LEU A 205 5.83 -0.09 -13.66
C LEU A 205 5.81 0.77 -14.94
N ALA A 206 5.62 0.14 -16.08
CA ALA A 206 5.39 0.83 -17.35
C ALA A 206 3.90 0.83 -17.68
N ILE A 207 3.33 1.98 -17.99
CA ILE A 207 1.92 2.12 -18.37
C ILE A 207 1.82 2.27 -19.88
N ASP A 208 1.08 1.38 -20.53
CA ASP A 208 0.92 1.40 -22.00
C ASP A 208 0.23 2.70 -22.43
N GLY A 209 0.90 3.48 -23.29
CA GLY A 209 0.43 4.79 -23.73
C GLY A 209 0.57 5.91 -22.69
N GLY A 210 1.20 5.61 -21.54
CA GLY A 210 1.43 6.55 -20.44
C GLY A 210 2.90 6.64 -20.04
N GLU A 211 3.14 6.79 -18.75
CA GLU A 211 4.46 7.01 -18.16
C GLU A 211 5.01 5.79 -17.43
N THR A 212 6.32 5.80 -17.19
CA THR A 212 6.96 4.90 -16.22
C THR A 212 6.78 5.45 -14.81
N VAL A 213 6.30 4.61 -13.90
CA VAL A 213 6.05 4.95 -12.49
C VAL A 213 6.77 3.97 -11.58
N VAL A 214 7.59 4.48 -10.65
CA VAL A 214 8.14 3.67 -9.55
C VAL A 214 7.26 3.85 -8.33
N VAL A 215 6.74 2.73 -7.83
CA VAL A 215 5.84 2.66 -6.67
C VAL A 215 6.56 1.96 -5.51
N GLN A 216 6.50 2.55 -4.32
CA GLN A 216 6.92 1.91 -3.08
C GLN A 216 6.00 2.31 -1.93
N ALA A 217 5.46 1.33 -1.20
CA ALA A 217 4.54 1.61 -0.09
C ALA A 217 5.13 2.62 0.92
N GLY A 218 4.38 3.69 1.20
CA GLY A 218 4.75 4.74 2.13
C GLY A 218 5.86 5.68 1.65
N GLN A 219 6.23 5.65 0.35
CA GLN A 219 7.21 6.57 -0.25
C GLN A 219 6.57 7.38 -1.39
N PRO A 220 7.10 8.57 -1.71
CA PRO A 220 6.61 9.34 -2.84
C PRO A 220 6.84 8.61 -4.17
N PRO A 221 5.90 8.69 -5.13
CA PRO A 221 6.09 8.08 -6.45
C PRO A 221 7.18 8.78 -7.25
N VAL A 222 7.83 8.02 -8.13
CA VAL A 222 8.71 8.57 -9.18
C VAL A 222 8.03 8.39 -10.53
N ILE A 223 7.65 9.47 -11.19
CA ILE A 223 6.91 9.47 -12.46
C ILE A 223 7.79 10.10 -13.54
N GLY A 224 8.05 9.37 -14.62
CA GLY A 224 8.93 9.86 -15.70
C GLY A 224 10.33 10.26 -15.19
N GLY A 225 10.82 9.59 -14.15
CA GLY A 225 12.11 9.88 -13.51
C GLY A 225 12.12 11.06 -12.51
N LYS A 226 10.96 11.67 -12.21
CA LYS A 226 10.84 12.76 -11.24
C LYS A 226 10.06 12.31 -10.01
N THR A 227 10.61 12.57 -8.83
CA THR A 227 9.95 12.27 -7.56
C THR A 227 8.87 13.32 -7.26
N GLU A 228 7.63 12.88 -7.13
CA GLU A 228 6.54 13.73 -6.63
C GLU A 228 6.79 14.11 -5.18
N GLN A 229 6.53 15.37 -4.84
CA GLN A 229 6.69 15.84 -3.46
C GLN A 229 5.35 16.07 -2.78
N ARG A 230 4.33 16.47 -3.55
CA ARG A 230 3.08 16.99 -3.00
C ARG A 230 1.86 16.48 -3.75
N MET A 231 0.79 16.35 -3.00
CA MET A 231 -0.56 16.09 -3.48
C MET A 231 -1.38 17.38 -3.37
N ARG A 232 -2.11 17.77 -4.42
CA ARG A 232 -2.94 18.98 -4.39
C ARG A 232 -3.97 18.97 -3.26
N VAL A 233 -4.22 20.15 -2.72
CA VAL A 233 -5.34 20.44 -1.80
C VAL A 233 -6.72 20.41 -2.49
N GLY A 234 -6.75 20.50 -3.82
CA GLY A 234 -7.98 20.39 -4.59
C GLY A 234 -7.83 20.93 -6.01
N CYS A 235 -8.89 20.79 -6.81
CA CYS A 235 -8.94 21.38 -8.15
C CYS A 235 -8.87 22.92 -8.10
N GLY A 236 -8.58 23.57 -9.23
CA GLY A 236 -8.39 25.02 -9.28
C GLY A 236 -9.57 25.83 -8.72
N SER A 237 -10.80 25.34 -8.90
CA SER A 237 -11.99 25.95 -8.28
C SER A 237 -12.01 25.89 -6.75
N ALA A 238 -11.55 24.78 -6.17
CA ALA A 238 -11.46 24.63 -4.72
C ALA A 238 -10.37 25.54 -4.15
N THR A 239 -9.21 25.62 -4.82
CA THR A 239 -8.11 26.53 -4.47
C THR A 239 -8.60 27.98 -4.42
N ILE A 240 -9.40 28.43 -5.39
CA ILE A 240 -10.03 29.76 -5.33
C ILE A 240 -10.93 29.91 -4.10
N GLY A 241 -11.77 28.91 -3.82
CA GLY A 241 -12.65 28.95 -2.65
C GLY A 241 -11.90 29.12 -1.33
N MET A 242 -10.69 28.55 -1.22
CA MET A 242 -9.86 28.60 -0.02
C MET A 242 -9.00 29.87 0.09
N PHE A 243 -8.51 30.40 -1.04
CA PHE A 243 -7.44 31.43 -1.04
C PHE A 243 -7.83 32.79 -1.62
N ALA A 244 -9.03 32.94 -2.20
CA ALA A 244 -9.41 34.21 -2.84
C ALA A 244 -9.40 35.42 -1.88
N ALA A 245 -9.71 35.24 -0.60
CA ALA A 245 -9.70 36.35 0.36
C ALA A 245 -8.28 36.89 0.58
N GLN A 246 -7.27 36.03 0.49
CA GLN A 246 -5.86 36.33 0.72
C GLN A 246 -5.23 37.07 -0.46
N TRP A 247 -5.73 36.86 -1.68
CA TRP A 247 -5.27 37.56 -2.88
C TRP A 247 -5.87 38.95 -3.06
N ARG A 248 -6.96 39.26 -2.36
CA ARG A 248 -7.69 40.52 -2.51
C ARG A 248 -6.77 41.71 -2.22
N GLY A 249 -6.70 42.63 -3.19
CA GLY A 249 -5.86 43.84 -3.09
C GLY A 249 -4.37 43.60 -3.34
N LEU A 250 -3.95 42.37 -3.64
CA LEU A 250 -2.56 42.03 -3.98
C LEU A 250 -2.36 41.85 -5.49
N VAL A 251 -3.41 41.46 -6.22
CA VAL A 251 -3.40 41.21 -7.67
C VAL A 251 -4.81 41.43 -8.23
N ASP A 252 -4.91 41.85 -9.49
CA ASP A 252 -6.20 42.13 -10.14
C ASP A 252 -6.90 40.85 -10.63
N GLU A 253 -6.17 39.79 -10.95
CA GLU A 253 -6.72 38.49 -11.37
C GLU A 253 -5.87 37.33 -10.89
N VAL A 254 -6.51 36.19 -10.60
CA VAL A 254 -5.82 34.92 -10.38
C VAL A 254 -6.45 33.82 -11.23
N VAL A 255 -5.61 33.10 -11.95
CA VAL A 255 -5.98 31.87 -12.65
C VAL A 255 -5.27 30.70 -11.99
N VAL A 256 -6.06 29.76 -11.45
CA VAL A 256 -5.52 28.52 -10.90
C VAL A 256 -5.61 27.45 -11.99
N VAL A 257 -4.45 27.06 -12.53
CA VAL A 257 -4.34 26.11 -13.64
C VAL A 257 -4.40 24.68 -13.11
N ASP A 258 -5.28 23.88 -13.70
CA ASP A 258 -5.56 22.50 -13.31
C ASP A 258 -6.15 21.75 -14.52
N ASP A 259 -5.72 20.51 -14.72
CA ASP A 259 -6.16 19.64 -15.80
C ASP A 259 -7.66 19.33 -15.74
N HIS A 260 -8.16 19.10 -14.52
CA HIS A 260 -9.55 18.86 -14.26
C HIS A 260 -10.37 20.15 -14.33
N ILE A 261 -10.14 21.11 -13.42
CA ILE A 261 -10.91 22.36 -13.36
C ILE A 261 -9.98 23.55 -13.13
N THR A 262 -9.70 24.28 -14.19
CA THR A 262 -9.06 25.59 -14.10
C THR A 262 -10.04 26.63 -13.55
N GLY A 263 -9.57 27.38 -12.55
CA GLY A 263 -10.34 28.40 -11.85
C GLY A 263 -9.95 29.81 -12.27
N VAL A 264 -10.92 30.74 -12.33
CA VAL A 264 -10.69 32.18 -12.55
C VAL A 264 -11.40 32.99 -11.48
N VAL A 265 -10.67 33.79 -10.70
CA VAL A 265 -11.22 34.40 -9.47
C VAL A 265 -12.29 35.43 -9.76
N SER A 266 -12.06 36.38 -10.67
CA SER A 266 -13.03 37.45 -10.94
C SER A 266 -14.40 36.94 -11.38
N GLU A 267 -14.44 35.80 -12.05
CA GLU A 267 -15.67 35.17 -12.50
C GLU A 267 -16.26 34.19 -11.47
N HIS A 268 -15.44 33.58 -10.62
CA HIS A 268 -15.86 32.57 -9.67
C HIS A 268 -16.76 33.18 -8.59
N GLN A 269 -17.68 32.36 -8.04
CA GLN A 269 -18.62 32.84 -7.03
C GLN A 269 -17.94 33.42 -5.80
N ALA A 270 -16.80 32.85 -5.38
CA ALA A 270 -15.99 33.40 -4.29
C ALA A 270 -15.51 34.83 -4.59
N GLY A 271 -15.03 35.09 -5.81
CA GLY A 271 -14.65 36.43 -6.24
C GLY A 271 -15.84 37.39 -6.23
N LYS A 272 -17.01 36.95 -6.72
CA LYS A 272 -18.23 37.77 -6.70
C LYS A 272 -18.67 38.15 -5.29
N VAL A 273 -18.62 37.20 -4.34
CA VAL A 273 -18.94 37.47 -2.92
C VAL A 273 -17.91 38.40 -2.28
N LEU A 274 -16.64 38.29 -2.66
CA LEU A 274 -15.57 39.18 -2.19
C LEU A 274 -15.58 40.56 -2.86
N GLY A 275 -16.47 40.80 -3.83
CA GLY A 275 -16.52 42.06 -4.57
C GLY A 275 -15.31 42.26 -5.49
N TRP A 276 -14.86 41.18 -6.12
CA TRP A 276 -13.79 41.21 -7.12
C TRP A 276 -14.30 41.86 -8.41
N ASP A 277 -13.55 42.84 -8.92
CA ASP A 277 -13.91 43.55 -10.15
C ASP A 277 -13.80 42.64 -11.38
N ASP A 278 -14.62 42.90 -12.40
CA ASP A 278 -14.44 42.22 -13.69
C ASP A 278 -13.11 42.65 -14.31
N THR A 279 -12.35 41.68 -14.81
CA THR A 279 -11.00 41.89 -15.37
C THR A 279 -10.99 41.84 -16.90
N GLY A 280 -12.08 41.39 -17.51
CA GLY A 280 -12.19 41.16 -18.93
C GLY A 280 -11.43 39.94 -19.43
N ILE A 281 -10.92 39.09 -18.54
CA ILE A 281 -10.23 37.85 -18.89
C ILE A 281 -11.14 36.90 -19.66
N LYS A 282 -10.55 36.14 -20.58
CA LYS A 282 -11.20 35.06 -21.31
C LYS A 282 -10.32 33.82 -21.25
N ILE A 283 -10.90 32.67 -20.92
CA ILE A 283 -10.21 31.38 -20.93
C ILE A 283 -10.61 30.59 -22.18
N ILE A 284 -9.61 29.99 -22.84
CA ILE A 284 -9.79 29.00 -23.91
C ILE A 284 -10.02 27.65 -23.24
N GLY A 285 -11.28 27.26 -23.12
CA GLY A 285 -11.68 25.99 -22.51
C GLY A 285 -13.19 25.85 -22.45
N ARG A 286 -13.68 24.69 -21.98
CA ARG A 286 -15.11 24.44 -21.83
C ARG A 286 -15.60 25.02 -20.51
N ARG A 287 -16.27 26.18 -20.58
CA ARG A 287 -16.92 26.79 -19.42
C ARG A 287 -18.00 25.85 -18.84
N SER A 288 -17.94 25.60 -17.53
CA SER A 288 -18.96 24.84 -16.79
C SER A 288 -19.93 25.77 -16.09
N THR A 289 -19.41 26.57 -15.17
CA THR A 289 -20.08 27.61 -14.40
C THR A 289 -19.16 28.83 -14.37
N PRO A 290 -19.62 30.03 -13.97
CA PRO A 290 -18.75 31.20 -13.87
C PRO A 290 -17.45 30.89 -13.11
N GLY A 291 -16.30 31.21 -13.72
CA GLY A 291 -14.97 30.97 -13.14
C GLY A 291 -14.51 29.51 -13.08
N ARG A 292 -15.23 28.55 -13.70
CA ARG A 292 -14.85 27.13 -13.73
C ARG A 292 -14.78 26.62 -15.17
N TYR A 293 -13.59 26.14 -15.57
CA TYR A 293 -13.29 25.74 -16.94
C TYR A 293 -12.73 24.32 -16.97
N PHE A 294 -13.40 23.43 -17.70
CA PHE A 294 -12.92 22.07 -18.00
C PHE A 294 -12.09 22.08 -19.28
N LYS A 295 -11.18 21.12 -19.43
CA LYS A 295 -10.45 20.85 -20.68
C LYS A 295 -9.83 22.12 -21.27
N VAL A 296 -9.09 22.85 -20.45
CA VAL A 296 -8.25 23.96 -20.95
C VAL A 296 -7.03 23.44 -21.72
N SER A 297 -6.61 22.20 -21.41
CA SER A 297 -5.61 21.42 -22.12
C SER A 297 -5.79 19.93 -21.82
N GLU A 298 -5.08 19.07 -22.54
CA GLU A 298 -5.03 17.63 -22.27
C GLU A 298 -4.18 17.34 -21.01
N PRO A 299 -4.48 16.26 -20.25
CA PRO A 299 -3.66 15.81 -19.12
C PRO A 299 -2.21 15.48 -19.52
N GLY A 300 -1.24 15.74 -18.64
CA GLY A 300 0.18 15.56 -18.91
C GLY A 300 1.11 15.89 -17.73
N LEU A 301 2.35 16.25 -18.06
CA LEU A 301 3.45 16.52 -17.09
C LEU A 301 3.78 18.01 -16.90
N GLY A 302 3.05 18.90 -17.56
CA GLY A 302 3.19 20.34 -17.55
C GLY A 302 2.46 21.02 -16.39
N TRP A 303 1.94 22.21 -16.63
CA TRP A 303 1.30 23.05 -15.61
C TRP A 303 0.01 22.44 -15.08
N GLY A 304 -0.11 22.31 -13.75
CA GLY A 304 -1.32 21.82 -13.09
C GLY A 304 -1.79 20.45 -13.60
N GLY A 305 -0.86 19.57 -13.98
CA GLY A 305 -1.19 18.24 -14.51
C GLY A 305 -1.60 18.21 -15.98
N THR A 306 -1.40 19.30 -16.74
CA THR A 306 -1.73 19.37 -18.17
C THR A 306 -0.52 19.14 -19.08
N THR A 307 -0.67 19.19 -20.39
CA THR A 307 0.46 19.19 -21.35
C THR A 307 1.12 20.57 -21.55
N ILE A 308 0.59 21.65 -20.95
CA ILE A 308 1.07 23.01 -21.25
C ILE A 308 2.36 23.34 -20.50
N SER A 309 3.29 24.00 -21.19
CA SER A 309 4.50 24.58 -20.58
C SER A 309 4.37 26.08 -20.34
N ASP A 310 3.67 26.78 -21.25
CA ASP A 310 3.32 28.20 -21.14
C ASP A 310 1.87 28.34 -20.64
N PRO A 311 1.65 28.87 -19.42
CA PRO A 311 0.30 29.04 -18.89
C PRO A 311 -0.51 30.10 -19.66
N LEU A 312 0.11 31.00 -20.45
CA LEU A 312 -0.63 31.98 -21.25
C LEU A 312 -1.40 31.35 -22.41
N SER A 313 -1.04 30.12 -22.81
CA SER A 313 -1.68 29.39 -23.93
C SER A 313 -3.18 29.11 -23.73
N ILE A 314 -3.66 29.14 -22.48
CA ILE A 314 -5.08 28.94 -22.15
C ILE A 314 -5.87 30.26 -22.09
N LEU A 315 -5.24 31.40 -22.38
CA LEU A 315 -5.87 32.72 -22.36
C LEU A 315 -6.35 33.14 -23.75
N GLY A 316 -7.55 33.67 -23.83
CA GLY A 316 -8.10 34.31 -25.03
C GLY A 316 -7.89 35.82 -25.03
N GLU A 317 -8.51 36.49 -26.01
CA GLU A 317 -8.49 37.96 -26.09
C GLU A 317 -9.19 38.61 -24.87
N TRP A 318 -8.50 39.58 -24.27
CA TRP A 318 -8.99 40.36 -23.14
C TRP A 318 -9.99 41.42 -23.59
N ASN A 319 -11.02 41.66 -22.78
CA ASN A 319 -12.13 42.55 -23.12
C ASN A 319 -12.08 43.88 -22.34
N PRO A 320 -11.70 45.00 -22.99
CA PRO A 320 -11.64 46.30 -22.32
C PRO A 320 -13.00 46.83 -21.86
N ASN A 321 -14.11 46.45 -22.51
CA ASN A 321 -15.46 46.81 -22.07
C ASN A 321 -15.87 46.09 -20.77
N LYS A 322 -15.04 45.15 -20.29
CA LYS A 322 -15.26 44.38 -19.05
C LYS A 322 -14.09 44.52 -18.07
N GLY A 323 -13.33 45.62 -18.15
CA GLY A 323 -12.32 45.96 -17.14
C GLY A 323 -10.86 45.68 -17.52
N ALA A 324 -10.60 45.06 -18.67
CA ALA A 324 -9.22 44.88 -19.14
C ALA A 324 -8.57 46.24 -19.44
N ARG A 325 -7.37 46.45 -18.92
CA ARG A 325 -6.61 47.71 -19.04
C ARG A 325 -5.11 47.46 -18.93
N ALA A 326 -4.31 48.35 -19.50
CA ALA A 326 -2.86 48.32 -19.32
C ALA A 326 -2.49 48.41 -17.83
N GLY A 327 -1.52 47.60 -17.41
CA GLY A 327 -1.08 47.48 -16.01
C GLY A 327 -1.94 46.57 -15.13
N LEU A 328 -3.01 45.95 -15.65
CA LEU A 328 -3.76 44.93 -14.92
C LEU A 328 -2.85 43.75 -14.59
N SER A 329 -2.79 43.40 -13.32
CA SER A 329 -1.91 42.38 -12.78
C SER A 329 -2.58 40.99 -12.71
N LEU A 330 -1.86 39.95 -13.15
CA LEU A 330 -2.34 38.58 -13.23
C LEU A 330 -1.37 37.62 -12.52
N LEU A 331 -1.90 36.80 -11.62
CA LEU A 331 -1.21 35.62 -11.08
C LEU A 331 -1.74 34.38 -11.78
N MET A 332 -0.85 33.58 -12.38
CA MET A 332 -1.16 32.21 -12.78
C MET A 332 -0.44 31.27 -11.84
N VAL A 333 -1.14 30.28 -11.28
CA VAL A 333 -0.58 29.34 -10.29
C VAL A 333 -1.18 27.94 -10.45
N SER A 334 -0.41 26.88 -10.19
CA SER A 334 -0.92 25.51 -10.12
C SER A 334 -1.66 25.24 -8.81
N THR A 335 -2.38 24.13 -8.75
CA THR A 335 -3.08 23.67 -7.53
C THR A 335 -2.15 23.25 -6.39
N THR A 336 -0.87 23.02 -6.68
CA THR A 336 0.19 22.71 -5.70
C THR A 336 1.05 23.90 -5.31
N GLY A 337 0.94 25.03 -6.02
CA GLY A 337 1.82 26.19 -5.82
C GLY A 337 3.23 26.02 -6.41
N GLU A 338 3.61 24.83 -6.91
CA GLU A 338 4.96 24.57 -7.44
C GLU A 338 5.25 25.30 -8.75
N GLN A 339 4.20 25.66 -9.48
CA GLN A 339 4.28 26.38 -10.74
C GLN A 339 3.49 27.67 -10.59
N PHE A 340 4.16 28.81 -10.73
CA PHE A 340 3.52 30.11 -10.67
C PHE A 340 4.25 31.14 -11.53
N ALA A 341 3.52 32.13 -12.01
CA ALA A 341 4.05 33.22 -12.81
C ALA A 341 3.19 34.48 -12.63
N TYR A 342 3.82 35.64 -12.75
CA TYR A 342 3.16 36.94 -12.61
C TYR A 342 3.28 37.73 -13.92
N PHE A 343 2.16 38.31 -14.35
CA PHE A 343 2.05 39.03 -15.60
C PHE A 343 1.38 40.38 -15.39
N GLU A 344 1.68 41.34 -16.26
CA GLU A 344 0.94 42.58 -16.37
C GLU A 344 0.52 42.80 -17.82
N LEU A 345 -0.70 43.30 -18.04
CA LEU A 345 -1.17 43.62 -19.39
C LEU A 345 -0.42 44.85 -19.94
N ASP A 346 0.09 44.75 -21.16
CA ASP A 346 0.67 45.87 -21.89
C ASP A 346 -0.40 46.82 -22.47
N GLU A 347 0.04 47.83 -23.23
CA GLU A 347 -0.86 48.79 -23.91
C GLU A 347 -1.79 48.12 -24.94
N ASN A 348 -1.41 46.95 -25.44
CA ASN A 348 -2.22 46.15 -26.37
C ASN A 348 -3.05 45.06 -25.66
N LEU A 349 -3.13 45.13 -24.32
CA LEU A 349 -3.82 44.17 -23.46
C LEU A 349 -3.27 42.73 -23.57
N LYS A 350 -1.98 42.59 -23.85
CA LYS A 350 -1.28 41.31 -23.84
C LYS A 350 -0.56 41.11 -22.52
N PRO A 351 -0.70 39.94 -21.88
CA PRO A 351 0.04 39.63 -20.66
C PRO A 351 1.54 39.53 -20.97
N VAL A 352 2.35 40.30 -20.26
CA VAL A 352 3.81 40.26 -20.33
C VAL A 352 4.33 39.81 -18.97
N GLU A 353 5.18 38.79 -18.97
CA GLU A 353 5.77 38.25 -17.74
C GLU A 353 6.62 39.32 -17.04
N LYS A 354 6.49 39.38 -15.72
CA LYS A 354 7.22 40.29 -14.85
C LYS A 354 7.88 39.50 -13.71
N PRO A 355 8.94 40.06 -13.08
CA PRO A 355 9.49 39.47 -11.87
C PRO A 355 8.39 39.24 -10.82
N PHE A 356 8.42 38.07 -10.18
CA PHE A 356 7.40 37.72 -9.20
C PHE A 356 7.42 38.69 -8.01
N PRO A 357 6.30 39.36 -7.68
CA PRO A 357 6.30 40.42 -6.70
C PRO A 357 6.24 39.87 -5.27
N ALA A 358 7.06 40.42 -4.37
CA ALA A 358 7.17 39.95 -2.98
C ALA A 358 5.83 39.91 -2.22
N ARG A 359 4.86 40.75 -2.59
CA ARG A 359 3.51 40.76 -2.00
C ARG A 359 2.71 39.48 -2.24
N LEU A 360 3.07 38.69 -3.26
CA LEU A 360 2.41 37.43 -3.61
C LEU A 360 3.14 36.18 -3.09
N ASN A 361 4.34 36.29 -2.52
CA ASN A 361 5.09 35.14 -2.01
C ASN A 361 4.28 34.31 -1.02
N LYS A 362 3.74 34.97 0.00
CA LYS A 362 2.89 34.33 1.02
C LYS A 362 1.68 33.62 0.41
N SER A 363 1.18 34.10 -0.72
CA SER A 363 0.01 33.49 -1.37
C SER A 363 0.33 32.13 -1.97
N VAL A 364 1.51 31.97 -2.57
CA VAL A 364 1.97 30.69 -3.12
C VAL A 364 2.39 29.76 -1.99
N GLU A 365 3.13 30.27 -1.01
CA GLU A 365 3.52 29.53 0.20
C GLU A 365 2.30 28.92 0.91
N LEU A 366 1.21 29.67 1.04
CA LEU A 366 -0.04 29.15 1.64
C LEU A 366 -0.66 28.00 0.85
N ILE A 367 -0.56 28.00 -0.49
CA ILE A 367 -1.03 26.86 -1.29
C ILE A 367 -0.17 25.63 -1.00
N GLU A 368 1.15 25.81 -1.03
CA GLU A 368 2.12 24.74 -0.73
C GLU A 368 1.96 24.17 0.68
N GLU A 369 1.75 25.02 1.69
CA GLU A 369 1.54 24.64 3.11
C GLU A 369 0.26 23.84 3.32
N ASN A 370 -0.72 23.97 2.42
CA ASN A 370 -1.98 23.23 2.48
C ASN A 370 -1.98 21.98 1.58
N CYS A 371 -0.87 21.69 0.90
CA CYS A 371 -0.66 20.44 0.19
C CYS A 371 -0.07 19.38 1.12
N GLU A 372 -0.46 18.13 0.92
CA GLU A 372 0.06 17.00 1.69
C GLU A 372 1.25 16.35 0.97
N PRO A 373 2.21 15.72 1.68
CA PRO A 373 3.26 14.95 1.04
C PRO A 373 2.69 13.85 0.13
N ALA A 374 3.18 13.77 -1.11
CA ALA A 374 2.78 12.70 -2.02
C ALA A 374 3.31 11.34 -1.55
N LEU A 375 2.46 10.32 -1.51
CA LEU A 375 2.84 8.96 -1.13
C LEU A 375 2.20 7.92 -2.06
N CYS A 376 2.83 6.75 -2.13
CA CYS A 376 2.21 5.55 -2.67
C CYS A 376 1.60 4.72 -1.53
N THR A 377 0.31 4.44 -1.60
CA THR A 377 -0.34 3.46 -0.71
C THR A 377 -0.44 2.13 -1.42
N VAL A 378 -0.14 1.03 -0.74
CA VAL A 378 -0.31 -0.33 -1.25
C VAL A 378 -1.20 -1.10 -0.29
N LEU A 379 -2.34 -1.58 -0.79
CA LEU A 379 -3.26 -2.43 -0.04
C LEU A 379 -3.25 -3.83 -0.63
N PHE A 380 -2.88 -4.83 0.17
CA PHE A 380 -3.05 -6.24 -0.23
C PHE A 380 -4.53 -6.61 -0.17
N VAL A 381 -5.03 -7.26 -1.22
CA VAL A 381 -6.41 -7.76 -1.30
C VAL A 381 -6.37 -9.24 -1.68
N GLY A 382 -7.04 -10.09 -0.89
CA GLY A 382 -7.04 -11.53 -1.12
C GLY A 382 -8.30 -12.23 -0.63
N GLY A 383 -8.70 -13.28 -1.35
CA GLY A 383 -9.78 -14.17 -0.94
C GLY A 383 -9.27 -15.37 -0.15
N ALA A 384 -9.69 -15.53 1.11
CA ALA A 384 -9.42 -16.73 1.90
C ALA A 384 -10.26 -17.91 1.36
N GLY A 385 -9.60 -18.79 0.60
CA GLY A 385 -10.21 -19.91 -0.11
C GLY A 385 -10.85 -20.97 0.79
N GLY A 386 -11.54 -21.95 0.17
CA GLY A 386 -12.14 -23.07 0.91
C GLY A 386 -11.12 -23.92 1.67
N SER A 387 -9.97 -24.18 1.03
CA SER A 387 -8.84 -24.92 1.61
C SER A 387 -8.27 -24.28 2.87
N LEU A 388 -7.94 -22.98 2.80
CA LEU A 388 -7.45 -22.23 3.95
C LEU A 388 -8.44 -22.29 5.11
N ARG A 389 -9.73 -22.10 4.82
CA ARG A 389 -10.79 -22.15 5.84
C ARG A 389 -11.02 -23.56 6.42
N ALA A 390 -10.72 -24.62 5.67
CA ALA A 390 -10.80 -26.00 6.15
C ALA A 390 -9.73 -26.29 7.21
N GLY A 391 -8.57 -25.63 7.15
CA GLY A 391 -7.57 -25.68 8.21
C GLY A 391 -8.01 -25.00 9.52
N VAL A 392 -9.08 -24.20 9.49
CA VAL A 392 -9.60 -23.49 10.67
C VAL A 392 -10.76 -24.25 11.32
N THR A 393 -11.70 -24.73 10.52
CA THR A 393 -12.93 -25.41 10.97
C THR A 393 -13.32 -26.51 10.00
N GLU A 394 -13.97 -27.58 10.48
CA GLU A 394 -14.50 -28.68 9.66
C GLU A 394 -15.49 -28.23 8.58
N ASN A 395 -16.27 -27.17 8.85
CA ASN A 395 -17.19 -26.57 7.87
C ASN A 395 -16.80 -25.12 7.55
N PRO A 396 -16.07 -24.88 6.44
CA PRO A 396 -15.60 -23.55 6.03
C PRO A 396 -16.66 -22.44 5.95
N VAL A 397 -17.93 -22.80 5.71
CA VAL A 397 -19.03 -21.83 5.64
C VAL A 397 -19.36 -21.26 7.01
N ASN A 398 -19.19 -22.03 8.09
CA ASN A 398 -19.43 -21.55 9.46
C ASN A 398 -18.45 -20.45 9.83
N LEU A 399 -17.15 -20.63 9.54
CA LEU A 399 -16.15 -19.57 9.73
C LEU A 399 -16.51 -18.32 8.94
N THR A 400 -16.94 -18.48 7.68
CA THR A 400 -17.35 -17.36 6.83
C THR A 400 -18.50 -16.56 7.47
N ARG A 401 -19.54 -17.27 7.95
CA ARG A 401 -20.67 -16.64 8.66
C ARG A 401 -20.22 -15.97 9.96
N SER A 402 -19.25 -16.54 10.67
CA SER A 402 -18.69 -15.98 11.90
C SER A 402 -17.95 -14.67 11.65
N VAL A 403 -17.10 -14.63 10.61
CA VAL A 403 -16.37 -13.42 10.18
C VAL A 403 -17.34 -12.34 9.71
N GLN A 404 -18.27 -12.66 8.81
CA GLN A 404 -19.27 -11.70 8.32
C GLN A 404 -20.21 -11.21 9.44
N GLY A 405 -20.46 -12.06 10.45
CA GLY A 405 -21.22 -11.72 11.66
C GLY A 405 -20.40 -11.02 12.75
N LEU A 406 -19.15 -10.62 12.47
CA LEU A 406 -18.24 -9.94 13.39
C LEU A 406 -17.96 -10.72 14.70
N LYS A 407 -18.10 -12.04 14.69
CA LYS A 407 -17.77 -12.93 15.82
C LYS A 407 -16.35 -13.46 15.76
N THR A 408 -15.75 -13.45 14.57
CA THR A 408 -14.35 -13.80 14.34
C THR A 408 -13.64 -12.59 13.78
N TYR A 409 -12.56 -12.19 14.44
CA TYR A 409 -11.67 -11.14 14.00
C TYR A 409 -10.59 -11.69 13.08
N VAL A 410 -10.29 -10.99 11.98
CA VAL A 410 -9.29 -11.41 11.00
C VAL A 410 -8.16 -10.39 10.96
N THR A 411 -6.93 -10.86 11.17
CA THR A 411 -5.71 -10.08 10.98
C THR A 411 -4.84 -10.67 9.87
N VAL A 412 -3.91 -9.84 9.37
CA VAL A 412 -2.77 -10.29 8.57
C VAL A 412 -1.47 -9.89 9.26
N GLY A 413 -0.72 -10.84 9.80
CA GLY A 413 0.50 -10.57 10.56
C GLY A 413 0.24 -9.70 11.79
N GLY A 414 -0.94 -9.82 12.39
CA GLY A 414 -1.43 -8.95 13.47
C GLY A 414 -1.99 -7.59 13.02
N ALA A 415 -1.86 -7.21 11.75
CA ALA A 415 -2.48 -6.00 11.22
C ALA A 415 -3.99 -6.19 11.02
N PRO A 416 -4.83 -5.23 11.41
CA PRO A 416 -6.26 -5.36 11.22
C PRO A 416 -6.64 -5.29 9.75
N THR A 417 -7.65 -6.07 9.38
CA THR A 417 -8.14 -6.15 8.00
C THR A 417 -9.51 -5.51 7.86
N TYR A 418 -9.80 -5.01 6.67
CA TYR A 418 -11.16 -4.74 6.23
C TYR A 418 -11.69 -5.97 5.48
N VAL A 419 -12.71 -6.63 6.02
CA VAL A 419 -13.38 -7.76 5.36
C VAL A 419 -14.54 -7.23 4.52
N TRP A 420 -14.53 -7.57 3.23
CA TRP A 420 -15.56 -7.13 2.30
C TRP A 420 -16.86 -7.90 2.56
N PRO A 421 -18.03 -7.22 2.47
CA PRO A 421 -19.31 -7.89 2.61
C PRO A 421 -19.54 -8.87 1.45
N GLY A 422 -20.23 -9.97 1.74
CA GLY A 422 -20.66 -10.93 0.73
C GLY A 422 -20.21 -12.37 0.99
N GLY A 423 -20.11 -13.14 -0.08
CA GLY A 423 -19.72 -14.55 -0.02
C GLY A 423 -18.21 -14.72 0.18
N GLY A 424 -17.82 -15.64 1.06
CA GLY A 424 -16.41 -15.89 1.37
C GLY A 424 -15.80 -14.86 2.32
N ILE A 425 -14.47 -14.89 2.41
CA ILE A 425 -13.68 -13.98 3.24
C ILE A 425 -12.70 -13.28 2.32
N THR A 426 -13.14 -12.18 1.71
CA THR A 426 -12.26 -11.27 0.97
C THR A 426 -11.79 -10.20 1.93
N LEU A 427 -10.48 -10.08 2.11
CA LEU A 427 -9.87 -9.13 3.04
C LEU A 427 -9.01 -8.12 2.29
N MET A 428 -8.87 -6.95 2.89
CA MET A 428 -7.96 -5.89 2.49
C MET A 428 -7.13 -5.45 3.69
N VAL A 429 -5.82 -5.27 3.51
CA VAL A 429 -4.91 -4.81 4.56
C VAL A 429 -3.89 -3.82 4.00
N ASP A 430 -3.61 -2.79 4.80
CA ASP A 430 -2.52 -1.85 4.53
C ASP A 430 -1.17 -2.49 4.88
N VAL A 431 -0.29 -2.63 3.89
CA VAL A 431 1.01 -3.28 4.03
C VAL A 431 1.96 -2.51 4.95
N MET A 432 1.71 -1.21 5.17
CA MET A 432 2.46 -0.39 6.13
C MET A 432 2.18 -0.79 7.59
N ARG A 433 1.11 -1.53 7.83
CA ARG A 433 0.73 -2.04 9.16
C ARG A 433 1.16 -3.48 9.40
N VAL A 434 1.52 -4.22 8.37
CA VAL A 434 1.99 -5.60 8.48
C VAL A 434 3.51 -5.58 8.73
N PRO A 435 4.07 -6.36 9.67
CA PRO A 435 5.51 -6.42 9.89
C PRO A 435 6.30 -6.66 8.59
N GLN A 436 7.47 -6.04 8.47
CA GLN A 436 8.25 -6.11 7.24
C GLN A 436 8.75 -7.55 6.97
N GLY A 437 8.70 -7.98 5.71
CA GLY A 437 9.12 -9.34 5.32
C GLY A 437 8.09 -10.42 5.64
N ALA A 438 6.87 -10.04 6.04
CA ALA A 438 5.80 -10.98 6.41
C ALA A 438 5.23 -11.76 5.22
N PHE A 439 5.28 -11.22 4.00
CA PHE A 439 4.73 -11.88 2.82
C PHE A 439 5.77 -12.78 2.15
N GLY A 440 5.36 -13.97 1.75
CA GLY A 440 6.17 -14.92 0.98
C GLY A 440 5.51 -15.29 -0.35
N TYR A 441 6.05 -16.32 -1.01
CA TYR A 441 5.48 -16.85 -2.25
C TYR A 441 5.62 -18.37 -2.33
N VAL A 442 4.99 -18.97 -3.33
CA VAL A 442 5.25 -20.35 -3.77
C VAL A 442 5.51 -20.39 -5.30
N PRO A 443 6.31 -21.37 -5.80
CA PRO A 443 6.72 -21.43 -7.20
C PRO A 443 5.58 -21.58 -8.21
N THR A 444 4.46 -22.16 -7.79
CA THR A 444 3.20 -22.04 -8.53
C THR A 444 2.66 -20.65 -8.22
N PRO A 445 2.83 -19.64 -9.09
CA PRO A 445 2.84 -18.24 -8.68
C PRO A 445 1.62 -17.87 -7.85
N ALA A 446 1.87 -17.63 -6.57
CA ALA A 446 0.87 -17.25 -5.58
C ALA A 446 1.58 -16.60 -4.41
N LEU A 447 0.97 -15.54 -3.87
CA LEU A 447 1.46 -14.93 -2.65
C LEU A 447 1.10 -15.77 -1.44
N VAL A 448 1.93 -15.63 -0.42
CA VAL A 448 1.71 -16.21 0.89
C VAL A 448 1.56 -15.06 1.88
N ALA A 449 0.42 -14.99 2.56
CA ALA A 449 0.16 -13.98 3.57
C ALA A 449 -0.10 -14.64 4.94
N PRO A 450 0.45 -14.11 6.03
CA PRO A 450 0.20 -14.59 7.38
C PRO A 450 -1.20 -14.15 7.80
N ILE A 451 -2.14 -15.07 8.01
CA ILE A 451 -3.52 -14.75 8.37
C ILE A 451 -3.90 -15.40 9.69
N GLU A 452 -4.61 -14.65 10.53
CA GLU A 452 -5.07 -15.12 11.83
C GLU A 452 -6.57 -14.91 12.04
N PHE A 453 -7.22 -15.88 12.69
CA PHE A 453 -8.64 -15.86 13.05
C PHE A 453 -8.79 -15.93 14.56
N THR A 454 -9.18 -14.81 15.18
CA THR A 454 -9.34 -14.71 16.64
C THR A 454 -10.81 -14.68 17.01
N MET A 455 -11.24 -15.53 17.95
CA MET A 455 -12.61 -15.56 18.47
C MET A 455 -12.66 -16.16 19.88
N ARG A 456 -13.81 -16.12 20.55
CA ARG A 456 -13.98 -16.82 21.83
C ARG A 456 -13.86 -18.32 21.62
N ARG A 457 -13.21 -19.04 22.55
CA ARG A 457 -13.08 -20.51 22.46
C ARG A 457 -14.42 -21.21 22.27
N GLY A 458 -15.44 -20.81 23.02
CA GLY A 458 -16.78 -21.38 22.89
C GLY A 458 -17.43 -21.14 21.53
N ASP A 459 -17.14 -20.00 20.88
CA ASP A 459 -17.57 -19.78 19.49
C ASP A 459 -16.79 -20.69 18.54
N TYR A 460 -15.47 -20.79 18.70
CA TYR A 460 -14.63 -21.67 17.88
C TYR A 460 -15.12 -23.13 17.88
N VAL A 461 -15.38 -23.69 19.05
CA VAL A 461 -15.91 -25.07 19.19
C VAL A 461 -17.28 -25.21 18.51
N ARG A 462 -18.19 -24.24 18.68
CA ARG A 462 -19.51 -24.26 18.02
C ARG A 462 -19.45 -24.22 16.50
N LEU A 463 -18.39 -23.65 15.91
CA LEU A 463 -18.21 -23.60 14.46
C LEU A 463 -17.75 -24.95 13.88
N GLY A 464 -17.36 -25.91 14.73
CA GLY A 464 -16.65 -27.14 14.34
C GLY A 464 -15.14 -26.90 14.26
N GLY A 465 -14.58 -26.12 15.18
CA GLY A 465 -13.14 -25.95 15.33
C GLY A 465 -12.45 -27.19 15.89
N TYR A 466 -11.17 -27.35 15.61
CA TYR A 466 -10.35 -28.48 16.03
C TYR A 466 -9.93 -28.36 17.50
N GLU A 467 -10.86 -28.64 18.42
CA GLU A 467 -10.67 -28.44 19.86
C GLU A 467 -9.46 -29.20 20.43
N SER A 468 -9.17 -30.41 19.92
CA SER A 468 -8.02 -31.23 20.33
C SER A 468 -6.67 -30.59 20.03
N GLU A 469 -6.62 -29.66 19.08
CA GLU A 469 -5.40 -29.01 18.60
C GLU A 469 -5.12 -27.68 19.30
N ILE A 470 -5.99 -27.25 20.22
CA ILE A 470 -5.82 -26.01 20.97
C ILE A 470 -4.63 -26.15 21.94
N ARG A 471 -3.67 -25.22 21.85
CA ARG A 471 -2.46 -25.17 22.68
C ARG A 471 -2.35 -23.81 23.38
N SER A 472 -1.70 -23.75 24.54
CA SER A 472 -1.44 -22.46 25.20
C SER A 472 -0.25 -21.73 24.56
N VAL A 473 -0.14 -20.43 24.78
CA VAL A 473 1.02 -19.64 24.34
C VAL A 473 2.33 -20.19 24.91
N GLU A 474 2.33 -20.64 26.18
CA GLU A 474 3.49 -21.24 26.85
C GLU A 474 3.90 -22.56 26.19
N ASP A 475 2.95 -23.39 25.79
CA ASP A 475 3.25 -24.65 25.11
C ASP A 475 3.84 -24.41 23.72
N VAL A 476 3.35 -23.41 22.97
CA VAL A 476 3.93 -22.98 21.69
C VAL A 476 5.35 -22.44 21.88
N LEU A 477 5.55 -21.61 22.91
CA LEU A 477 6.87 -21.08 23.29
C LEU A 477 7.85 -22.16 23.77
N ALA A 478 7.38 -23.26 24.32
CA ALA A 478 8.23 -24.36 24.74
C ALA A 478 8.56 -25.29 23.57
N ARG A 479 7.53 -25.75 22.84
CA ARG A 479 7.63 -26.89 21.92
C ARG A 479 7.66 -26.53 20.43
N GLY A 480 7.29 -25.31 20.04
CA GLY A 480 7.26 -24.90 18.62
C GLY A 480 6.09 -25.53 17.84
N GLY A 481 6.21 -25.51 16.51
CA GLY A 481 5.21 -26.05 15.57
C GLY A 481 5.59 -27.41 14.98
N GLU A 482 4.92 -27.78 13.89
CA GLU A 482 5.18 -29.02 13.13
C GLU A 482 6.60 -29.07 12.55
N TYR A 483 7.06 -27.96 11.99
CA TYR A 483 8.43 -27.82 11.48
C TYR A 483 9.31 -27.12 12.52
N LEU A 484 10.59 -27.49 12.54
CA LEU A 484 11.58 -26.74 13.31
C LEU A 484 11.61 -25.30 12.82
N ASN A 485 11.38 -24.36 13.73
CA ASN A 485 11.39 -22.94 13.42
C ASN A 485 12.00 -22.13 14.58
N PRO A 486 12.89 -21.17 14.29
CA PRO A 486 13.31 -20.22 15.31
C PRO A 486 12.11 -19.38 15.75
N ARG A 487 12.19 -18.78 16.94
CA ARG A 487 11.14 -17.89 17.46
C ARG A 487 11.72 -16.50 17.63
N ARG A 488 10.94 -15.49 17.27
CA ARG A 488 11.32 -14.09 17.41
C ARG A 488 10.21 -13.33 18.12
N MET A 489 10.60 -12.57 19.14
CA MET A 489 9.72 -11.60 19.78
C MET A 489 9.84 -10.26 19.06
N GLU A 490 8.72 -9.65 18.69
CA GLU A 490 8.69 -8.31 18.12
C GLU A 490 7.68 -7.43 18.85
N PRO A 491 7.95 -6.12 19.00
CA PRO A 491 6.97 -5.19 19.55
C PRO A 491 5.76 -5.10 18.61
N ALA A 492 4.57 -5.14 19.19
CA ALA A 492 3.35 -4.96 18.43
C ALA A 492 3.01 -3.47 18.28
N GLU A 493 3.14 -2.92 17.08
CA GLU A 493 2.67 -1.55 16.80
C GLU A 493 1.15 -1.49 16.53
N ASN A 494 0.54 -2.62 16.15
CA ASN A 494 -0.90 -2.72 15.99
C ASN A 494 -1.60 -2.90 17.34
N ILE A 495 -2.72 -2.20 17.52
CA ILE A 495 -3.60 -2.43 18.66
C ILE A 495 -4.11 -3.88 18.56
N TRP A 496 -3.82 -4.66 19.60
CA TRP A 496 -4.28 -6.04 19.73
C TRP A 496 -5.80 -6.12 19.53
N PRO A 497 -6.32 -6.98 18.64
CA PRO A 497 -7.73 -7.04 18.35
C PRO A 497 -8.43 -8.00 19.31
N PRO A 498 -8.79 -7.47 20.49
CA PRO A 498 -10.19 -7.15 20.74
C PRO A 498 -10.43 -5.75 21.34
N LEU A 499 -9.38 -5.00 21.67
CA LEU A 499 -9.51 -3.73 22.42
C LEU A 499 -10.07 -2.59 21.57
N ALA A 500 -9.78 -2.59 20.27
CA ALA A 500 -10.34 -1.62 19.34
C ALA A 500 -11.88 -1.70 19.26
N GLN A 501 -12.47 -2.87 19.52
CA GLN A 501 -13.92 -3.06 19.56
C GLN A 501 -14.53 -2.77 20.94
N LEU A 502 -13.75 -2.85 22.01
CA LEU A 502 -14.15 -2.49 23.38
C LEU A 502 -14.20 -0.98 23.59
N ARG A 503 -13.33 -0.22 22.92
CA ARG A 503 -13.33 1.26 22.94
C ARG A 503 -14.43 1.81 22.03
N ARG A 504 -15.70 1.58 22.38
CA ARG A 504 -16.78 2.46 21.91
C ARG A 504 -16.68 3.77 22.70
N PRO A 505 -16.57 4.94 22.05
CA PRO A 505 -16.65 6.21 22.77
C PRO A 505 -18.07 6.32 23.36
N GLY A 506 -18.21 6.11 24.68
CA GLY A 506 -19.48 6.31 25.38
C GLY A 506 -19.80 5.36 26.54
N SER A 507 -19.08 4.27 26.76
CA SER A 507 -19.26 3.46 27.98
C SER A 507 -18.20 3.84 29.03
N THR A 508 -18.58 4.74 29.94
CA THR A 508 -17.82 5.02 31.18
C THR A 508 -18.03 3.85 32.17
N PRO A 509 -17.10 3.64 33.13
CA PRO A 509 -16.91 2.37 33.84
C PRO A 509 -18.08 1.94 34.72
#